data_AF-A0A9C7PQ66-F1
#
_entry.id   AF-A0A9C7PQ66-F1
#
_cell.length_a   1.000
_cell.length_b   1.000
_cell.length_c   1.000
_cell.angle_alpha   90.00
_cell.angle_beta   90.00
_cell.angle_gamma   90.00
#
_symmetry.space_group_name_H-M   'P 1'
#
loop_
_entity.id
_entity.type
_entity.pdbx_description
1 polymer ?
#
loop_
_entity_poly.entity_id
_entity_poly.type
_entity_poly.pdbx_seq_one_letter_code
_entity_poly.pdbx_strand_id
1 'polypeptide(L)'
;MPKLELGDLVSVERAKDRNIPVLARLVDDGWDLVAMVPSCVLMFKQELPLKFPDDPKVRRVAEAFYDPFEYLMLRHSAGQLNTAFSESLGQVLYRALLSPASPKIGPKTRDVLSLIPDTT
;
A
#
# COMPACT_ATOMS: atom_id res chain seq x y z
N MET A 1 -2.28 -8.98 11.11
CA MET A 1 -3.24 -8.00 11.66
C MET A 1 -3.81 -8.54 12.96
N PRO A 2 -3.09 -8.37 14.08
CA PRO A 2 -3.27 -9.26 15.24
C PRO A 2 -4.69 -9.27 15.79
N LYS A 3 -5.37 -8.12 15.84
CA LYS A 3 -6.74 -8.04 16.36
C LYS A 3 -7.78 -8.71 15.47
N LEU A 4 -7.69 -8.52 14.16
CA LEU A 4 -8.60 -9.16 13.21
C LEU A 4 -8.38 -10.68 13.17
N GLU A 5 -7.12 -11.12 13.11
CA GLU A 5 -6.73 -12.53 13.08
C GLU A 5 -7.15 -13.29 14.35
N LEU A 6 -7.20 -12.60 15.49
CA LEU A 6 -7.69 -13.16 16.77
C LEU A 6 -9.21 -13.04 16.95
N GLY A 7 -9.95 -12.51 15.96
CA GLY A 7 -11.40 -12.33 16.04
C GLY A 7 -11.87 -11.19 16.95
N ASP A 8 -10.97 -10.30 17.39
CA ASP A 8 -11.29 -9.13 18.22
C ASP A 8 -11.88 -8.00 17.34
N LEU A 9 -13.09 -8.25 16.82
CA LEU A 9 -13.78 -7.37 15.88
C LEU A 9 -14.16 -6.02 16.50
N VAL A 10 -14.42 -5.99 17.81
CA VAL A 10 -14.73 -4.76 18.55
C VAL A 10 -13.52 -3.81 18.55
N SER A 11 -12.31 -4.33 18.80
CA SER A 11 -11.11 -3.51 18.72
C SER A 11 -10.82 -3.05 17.29
N VAL A 12 -11.10 -3.88 16.29
CA VAL A 12 -10.98 -3.50 14.87
C VAL A 12 -11.92 -2.35 14.53
N GLU A 13 -13.18 -2.42 14.93
CA GLU A 13 -14.16 -1.37 14.69
C GLU A 13 -13.78 -0.06 15.39
N ARG A 14 -13.39 -0.12 16.65
CA ARG A 14 -12.88 1.07 17.37
C ARG A 14 -11.67 1.70 16.70
N ALA A 15 -10.77 0.88 16.18
CA ALA A 15 -9.61 1.37 15.42
C ALA A 15 -10.05 2.00 14.08
N LYS A 16 -10.99 1.39 13.37
CA LYS A 16 -11.58 1.94 12.15
C LYS A 16 -12.19 3.32 12.42
N ASP A 17 -13.05 3.43 13.43
CA ASP A 17 -13.77 4.66 13.77
C ASP A 17 -12.86 5.82 14.15
N ARG A 18 -11.69 5.51 14.71
CA ARG A 18 -10.67 6.51 15.00
C ARG A 18 -9.90 6.95 13.75
N ASN A 19 -9.52 6.01 12.89
CA ASN A 19 -8.56 6.27 11.80
C ASN A 19 -9.23 6.69 10.49
N ILE A 20 -10.30 6.02 10.08
CA ILE A 20 -10.96 6.27 8.79
C ILE A 20 -11.42 7.72 8.60
N PRO A 21 -11.97 8.42 9.61
CA PRO A 21 -12.35 9.82 9.43
C PRO A 21 -11.18 10.75 9.11
N VAL A 22 -9.99 10.47 9.68
CA VAL A 22 -8.78 11.27 9.43
C VAL A 22 -8.24 10.97 8.04
N LEU A 23 -8.15 9.69 7.68
CA LEU A 23 -7.68 9.26 6.36
C LEU A 23 -8.62 9.74 5.25
N ALA A 24 -9.94 9.68 5.44
CA ALA A 24 -10.91 10.15 4.46
C ALA A 24 -10.77 11.65 4.19
N ARG A 25 -10.47 12.46 5.21
CA ARG A 25 -10.19 13.89 5.02
C ARG A 25 -8.95 14.13 4.16
N LEU A 26 -7.87 13.38 4.39
CA LEU A 26 -6.67 13.47 3.55
C LEU A 26 -6.99 13.09 2.10
N VAL A 27 -7.81 12.07 1.89
CA VAL A 27 -8.25 11.71 0.52
C VAL A 27 -9.12 12.81 -0.10
N ASP A 28 -10.01 13.43 0.67
CA ASP A 28 -10.83 14.56 0.21
C ASP A 28 -9.96 15.78 -0.16
N ASP A 29 -8.84 15.97 0.54
CA ASP A 29 -7.83 16.99 0.23
C ASP A 29 -6.93 16.61 -0.98
N GLY A 30 -7.16 15.45 -1.60
CA GLY A 30 -6.48 14.99 -2.81
C GLY A 30 -5.20 14.19 -2.55
N TRP A 31 -4.98 13.69 -1.34
CA TRP A 31 -3.81 12.87 -1.01
C TRP A 31 -4.03 11.39 -1.32
N ASP A 32 -3.02 10.78 -1.93
CA ASP A 32 -2.87 9.32 -1.94
C ASP A 32 -2.26 8.84 -0.63
N LEU A 33 -2.67 7.64 -0.20
CA LEU A 33 -2.25 7.04 1.05
C LEU A 33 -1.30 5.87 0.77
N VAL A 34 -0.18 5.84 1.47
CA VAL A 34 0.82 4.78 1.38
C VAL A 34 1.15 4.27 2.78
N ALA A 35 1.30 2.95 2.93
CA ALA A 35 1.86 2.36 4.14
C ALA A 35 3.06 1.49 3.82
N MET A 36 4.11 1.59 4.64
CA MET A 36 5.36 0.86 4.45
C MET A 36 5.27 -0.63 4.82
N VAL A 37 4.17 -1.04 5.44
CA VAL A 37 3.96 -2.41 5.90
C VAL A 37 2.85 -3.05 5.06
N PRO A 38 3.13 -4.17 4.35
CA PRO A 38 2.14 -4.80 3.46
C PRO A 38 0.82 -5.18 4.17
N SER A 39 0.90 -5.62 5.42
CA SER A 39 -0.30 -5.95 6.20
C SER A 39 -1.15 -4.70 6.53
N CYS A 40 -0.56 -3.51 6.64
CA CYS A 40 -1.35 -2.29 6.78
C CYS A 40 -2.07 -1.94 5.48
N VAL A 41 -1.39 -2.07 4.34
CA VAL A 41 -1.99 -1.85 3.01
C VAL A 41 -3.17 -2.80 2.82
N LEU A 42 -2.99 -4.10 3.09
CA LEU A 42 -4.06 -5.08 2.98
C LEU A 42 -5.26 -4.76 3.88
N MET A 43 -5.01 -4.24 5.08
CA MET A 43 -6.05 -3.92 6.05
C MET A 43 -6.99 -2.84 5.52
N PHE A 44 -6.42 -1.74 5.02
CA PHE A 44 -7.20 -0.61 4.51
C PHE A 44 -7.75 -0.86 3.11
N LYS A 45 -7.00 -1.57 2.25
CA LYS A 45 -7.37 -1.79 0.84
C LYS A 45 -8.37 -2.93 0.64
N GLN A 46 -8.40 -3.94 1.52
CA GLN A 46 -9.24 -5.13 1.35
C GLN A 46 -10.06 -5.50 2.60
N GLU A 47 -9.41 -5.70 3.76
CA GLU A 47 -10.08 -6.29 4.92
C GLU A 47 -11.17 -5.39 5.51
N LEU A 48 -10.88 -4.10 5.70
CA LEU A 48 -11.87 -3.14 6.18
C LEU A 48 -13.04 -2.98 5.20
N PRO A 49 -12.82 -2.80 3.87
CA PRO A 49 -13.90 -2.82 2.89
C PRO A 49 -14.76 -4.08 2.91
N LEU A 50 -14.17 -5.27 3.09
CA LEU A 50 -14.91 -6.53 3.18
C LEU A 50 -15.78 -6.59 4.44
N LYS A 51 -15.25 -6.12 5.58
CA LYS A 51 -15.98 -6.13 6.85
C LYS A 51 -17.05 -5.04 6.95
N PHE A 52 -16.78 -3.86 6.38
CA PHE A 52 -17.64 -2.68 6.46
C PHE A 52 -18.03 -2.20 5.06
N PRO A 53 -18.71 -3.05 4.26
CA PRO A 53 -18.98 -2.75 2.87
C PRO A 53 -19.83 -1.49 2.74
N ASP A 54 -20.74 -1.20 3.66
CA ASP A 54 -21.69 -0.08 3.52
C ASP A 54 -21.13 1.27 3.98
N ASP A 55 -19.91 1.32 4.53
CA ASP A 55 -19.27 2.58 4.95
C ASP A 55 -18.57 3.25 3.74
N PRO A 56 -19.11 4.35 3.19
CA PRO A 56 -18.55 4.99 2.01
C PRO A 56 -17.16 5.59 2.27
N LYS A 57 -16.84 5.95 3.52
CA LYS A 57 -15.50 6.47 3.86
C LYS A 57 -14.47 5.36 3.82
N VAL A 58 -14.83 4.15 4.25
CA VAL A 58 -13.95 2.98 4.15
C VAL A 58 -13.64 2.67 2.69
N ARG A 59 -14.66 2.63 1.82
CA ARG A 59 -14.44 2.41 0.38
C ARG A 59 -13.53 3.47 -0.24
N ARG A 60 -13.79 4.75 0.05
CA ARG A 60 -12.96 5.86 -0.45
C ARG A 60 -11.51 5.76 0.00
N VAL A 61 -11.27 5.49 1.28
CA VAL A 61 -9.90 5.30 1.81
C VAL A 61 -9.22 4.11 1.14
N ALA A 62 -9.93 3.02 0.89
CA ALA A 62 -9.39 1.84 0.22
C ALA A 62 -8.96 2.11 -1.23
N GLU A 63 -9.75 2.90 -1.97
CA GLU A 63 -9.45 3.28 -3.36
C GLU A 63 -8.19 4.15 -3.49
N ALA A 64 -7.91 4.99 -2.48
CA ALA A 64 -6.74 5.86 -2.43
C ALA A 64 -5.52 5.23 -1.72
N PHE A 65 -5.58 3.94 -1.36
CA PHE A 65 -4.51 3.26 -0.62
C PHE A 65 -3.61 2.41 -1.52
N TYR A 66 -2.30 2.60 -1.39
CA TYR A 66 -1.32 1.95 -2.23
C TYR A 66 -0.20 1.28 -1.42
N ASP A 67 0.35 0.21 -1.99
CA ASP A 67 1.68 -0.26 -1.61
C ASP A 67 2.75 0.75 -2.12
N PRO A 68 3.86 0.97 -1.40
CA PRO A 68 4.86 1.96 -1.80
C PRO A 68 5.45 1.70 -3.19
N PHE A 69 5.75 0.44 -3.52
CA PHE A 69 6.37 0.11 -4.80
C PHE A 69 5.35 0.05 -5.93
N GLU A 70 4.10 -0.34 -5.64
CA GLU A 70 2.98 -0.14 -6.56
C GLU A 70 2.84 1.34 -6.92
N TYR A 71 2.83 2.21 -5.90
CA TYR A 71 2.68 3.66 -6.08
C TYR A 71 3.83 4.27 -6.88
N LEU A 72 5.09 3.91 -6.56
CA LEU A 72 6.25 4.38 -7.33
C LEU A 72 6.17 3.96 -8.79
N MET A 73 5.72 2.74 -9.08
CA MET A 73 5.55 2.28 -10.47
C MET A 73 4.41 2.99 -11.21
N LEU A 74 3.32 3.34 -10.51
CA LEU A 74 2.25 4.17 -11.08
C LEU A 74 2.81 5.56 -11.46
N ARG A 75 3.59 6.18 -10.57
CA ARG A 75 4.24 7.47 -10.83
C ARG A 75 5.27 7.38 -11.95
N HIS A 76 6.03 6.28 -12.01
CA HIS A 76 6.94 6.02 -13.12
C HIS A 76 6.21 5.93 -14.46
N SER A 77 5.12 5.17 -14.53
CA SER A 77 4.31 5.07 -15.77
C SER A 77 3.70 6.40 -16.21
N ALA A 78 3.47 7.31 -15.26
CA ALA A 78 2.96 8.66 -15.53
C ALA A 78 4.07 9.67 -15.86
N GLY A 79 5.36 9.26 -15.90
CA GLY A 79 6.49 10.16 -16.10
C GLY A 79 6.76 11.12 -14.93
N GLN A 80 6.24 10.79 -13.73
CA GLN A 80 6.31 11.63 -12.53
C GLN A 80 7.36 11.14 -11.51
N LEU A 81 7.97 9.98 -11.74
CA LEU A 81 9.07 9.48 -10.90
C LEU A 81 10.40 9.98 -11.47
N ASN A 82 11.17 10.71 -10.65
CA ASN A 82 12.55 11.04 -10.99
C ASN A 82 13.43 9.79 -10.90
N THR A 83 13.97 9.35 -12.04
CA THR A 83 14.86 8.18 -12.13
C THR A 83 16.33 8.58 -12.35
N ALA A 84 16.70 9.85 -12.12
CA ALA A 84 18.08 10.31 -12.18
C ALA A 84 18.85 9.91 -10.90
N PHE A 85 19.06 8.61 -10.72
CA PHE A 85 19.83 8.06 -9.60
C PHE A 85 21.32 8.40 -9.78
N SER A 86 21.96 8.88 -8.71
CA SER A 86 23.39 9.23 -8.70
C SER A 86 24.31 8.06 -8.36
N GLU A 87 23.78 7.03 -7.71
CA GLU A 87 24.53 5.88 -7.20
C GLU A 87 23.79 4.58 -7.52
N SER A 88 24.57 3.54 -7.80
CA SER A 88 24.08 2.16 -7.94
C SER A 88 23.93 1.51 -6.56
N LEU A 89 23.00 0.54 -6.45
CA LEU A 89 22.90 -0.33 -5.27
C LEU A 89 23.80 -1.58 -5.37
N GLY A 90 24.41 -1.84 -6.52
CA GLY A 90 25.20 -3.04 -6.78
C GLY A 90 24.34 -4.30 -6.75
N GLN A 91 24.79 -5.33 -6.02
CA GLN A 91 24.06 -6.60 -5.90
C GLN A 91 23.04 -6.53 -4.76
N VAL A 92 21.77 -6.68 -5.09
CA VAL A 92 20.66 -6.66 -4.13
C VAL A 92 20.02 -8.04 -4.04
N LEU A 93 20.22 -8.72 -2.91
CA LEU A 93 19.49 -9.94 -2.61
C LEU A 93 18.04 -9.62 -2.27
N TYR A 94 17.16 -9.68 -3.26
CA TYR A 94 15.72 -9.49 -3.07
C TYR A 94 15.03 -10.79 -2.67
N ARG A 95 14.34 -10.77 -1.51
CA ARG A 95 13.42 -11.83 -1.11
C ARG A 95 12.01 -11.49 -1.58
N ALA A 96 11.56 -12.18 -2.62
CA ALA A 96 10.17 -12.12 -3.04
C ALA A 96 9.25 -12.68 -1.94
N LEU A 97 8.06 -12.09 -1.82
CA LEU A 97 7.00 -12.64 -0.97
C LEU A 97 6.48 -13.95 -1.58
N LEU A 98 6.34 -14.98 -0.74
CA LEU A 98 5.80 -16.29 -1.15
C LEU A 98 4.36 -16.21 -1.65
N SER A 99 3.58 -15.23 -1.18
CA SER A 99 2.24 -14.92 -1.65
C SER A 99 2.02 -13.40 -1.59
N PRO A 100 1.79 -12.73 -2.72
CA PRO A 100 1.49 -11.30 -2.71
C PRO A 100 0.09 -11.08 -2.14
N ALA A 101 -0.05 -10.10 -1.24
CA ALA A 101 -1.32 -9.72 -0.61
C ALA A 101 -2.41 -9.30 -1.63
N SER A 102 -2.00 -9.00 -2.88
CA SER A 102 -2.90 -8.84 -4.00
C SER A 102 -2.30 -9.50 -5.24
N PRO A 103 -3.02 -10.40 -5.93
CA PRO A 103 -2.52 -11.04 -7.16
C PRO A 103 -2.25 -10.04 -8.30
N LYS A 104 -2.75 -8.80 -8.19
CA LYS A 104 -2.52 -7.73 -9.18
C LYS A 104 -1.20 -6.98 -8.96
N ILE A 105 -0.54 -7.18 -7.81
CA ILE A 105 0.70 -6.51 -7.46
C ILE A 105 1.82 -7.53 -7.71
N GLY A 106 2.33 -7.57 -8.94
CA GLY A 106 3.53 -8.34 -9.29
C GLY A 106 4.75 -7.89 -8.48
N PRO A 107 5.99 -8.27 -8.84
CA PRO A 107 7.20 -7.92 -8.08
C PRO A 107 7.59 -6.45 -8.30
N LYS A 108 6.71 -5.50 -7.98
CA LYS A 108 6.90 -4.05 -8.19
C LYS A 108 8.13 -3.53 -7.46
N THR A 109 8.48 -4.12 -6.32
CA THR A 109 9.75 -3.85 -5.64
C THR A 109 10.95 -4.11 -6.55
N ARG A 110 11.02 -5.29 -7.17
CA ARG A 110 12.09 -5.62 -8.13
C ARG A 110 12.06 -4.65 -9.31
N ASP A 111 10.88 -4.41 -9.88
CA ASP A 111 10.74 -3.53 -11.06
C ASP A 111 11.25 -2.10 -10.76
N VAL A 112 10.96 -1.55 -9.58
CA VAL A 112 11.50 -0.24 -9.14
C VAL A 112 13.01 -0.30 -8.95
N LEU A 113 13.54 -1.33 -8.29
CA LEU A 113 14.97 -1.49 -8.08
C LEU A 113 15.74 -1.60 -9.40
N SER A 114 15.15 -2.24 -10.42
CA SER A 114 15.73 -2.35 -11.75
C SER A 114 15.77 -1.03 -12.54
N LEU A 115 15.13 0.04 -12.05
CA LEU A 115 15.29 1.39 -12.62
C LEU A 115 16.61 2.05 -12.22
N ILE A 116 17.29 1.52 -11.19
CA ILE A 116 18.56 2.07 -10.71
C ILE A 116 19.69 1.49 -11.57
N PRO A 117 20.53 2.33 -12.21
CA PRO A 117 21.64 1.86 -13.03
C PRO A 117 22.57 0.91 -12.28
N ASP A 118 23.16 -0.04 -13.01
CA ASP A 118 24.16 -0.99 -12.52
C ASP A 118 23.74 -1.77 -11.25
N THR A 119 22.43 -1.98 -11.06
CA THR A 119 21.85 -2.73 -9.93
C THR A 119 21.34 -4.09 -10.42
N THR A 120 21.72 -5.17 -9.73
CA THR A 120 21.35 -6.56 -10.07
C THR A 120 20.73 -7.31 -8.91
#